data_AF-A0A822XIF9-F1
#
_entry.id   AF-A0A822XIF9-F1
#
_cell.length_a   1.000
_cell.length_b   1.000
_cell.length_c   1.000
_cell.angle_alpha   90.00
_cell.angle_beta   90.00
_cell.angle_gamma   90.00
#
_symmetry.space_group_name_H-M   'P 1'
#
loop_
_entity.id
_entity.type
_entity.pdbx_description
1 polymer ?
#
loop_
_entity_poly.entity_id
_entity_poly.type
_entity_poly.pdbx_seq_one_letter_code
_entity_poly.pdbx_strand_id
1 'polypeptide(L)'
;MEGIYGDFMDFIRKPVIVETLVDILLCAVPIWVAVMIGLVIGWSWRPRWTGLVFLGLRSKFRFIWTAPLEFGARRLWLAFTALSAFSVGRKLWSNFRGKGDEPPVSESVLAALTQLVERTGSGFDFSGITSGAEQDMVSEKDLEHLLYLLEGRVGDTSWQSMMERFTPNIAYQAWHYEPETGPTIYRSRIVFEDATPELVRDFFWDDEFRPKWDPMLACFKVLEEYPHEGKMIVQWVKKFPFFCSDREYIIGRQIWESGKTYYCVTKGVPYPGLEKRNKPKRVELYFSSWIIKAGKHYYSAFDVCHNPQYIRL
;
A
#
# COMPACT_ATOMS: atom_id res chain seq x y z
N MET A 1 34.25 -24.54 -64.11
CA MET A 1 33.85 -24.37 -62.70
C MET A 1 34.27 -25.56 -61.84
N GLU A 2 34.51 -26.75 -62.40
CA GLU A 2 34.86 -27.98 -61.65
C GLU A 2 36.29 -28.02 -61.05
N GLY A 3 37.28 -27.40 -61.70
CA GLY A 3 38.67 -27.43 -61.22
C GLY A 3 38.93 -26.65 -59.93
N ILE A 4 38.18 -25.57 -59.67
CA ILE A 4 38.31 -24.77 -58.44
C ILE A 4 37.74 -25.53 -57.23
N TYR A 5 36.68 -26.32 -57.43
CA TYR A 5 36.11 -27.14 -56.36
C TYR A 5 37.01 -28.32 -56.01
N GLY A 6 37.68 -28.94 -56.99
CA GLY A 6 38.64 -30.02 -56.74
C GLY A 6 39.82 -29.55 -55.89
N ASP A 7 40.45 -28.45 -56.29
CA ASP A 7 41.62 -27.89 -55.60
C ASP A 7 41.28 -27.39 -54.18
N PHE A 8 40.06 -26.85 -53.99
CA PHE A 8 39.54 -26.48 -52.67
C PHE A 8 39.30 -27.70 -51.77
N MET A 9 38.77 -28.79 -52.31
CA MET A 9 38.51 -30.02 -51.55
C MET A 9 39.81 -30.74 -51.17
N ASP A 10 40.82 -30.72 -52.05
CA ASP A 10 42.15 -31.28 -51.76
C ASP A 10 42.90 -30.44 -50.72
N PHE A 11 42.69 -29.12 -50.71
CA PHE A 11 43.17 -28.25 -49.65
C PHE A 11 42.51 -28.57 -48.30
N ILE A 12 41.18 -28.72 -48.25
CA ILE A 12 40.45 -29.07 -47.02
C ILE A 12 40.84 -30.46 -46.49
N ARG A 13 41.16 -31.42 -47.37
CA ARG A 13 41.54 -32.79 -46.97
C ARG A 13 42.93 -32.91 -46.35
N LYS A 14 43.75 -31.85 -46.37
CA LYS A 14 45.06 -31.90 -45.70
C LYS A 14 44.84 -32.17 -44.20
N PRO A 15 45.56 -33.14 -43.61
CA PRO A 15 45.31 -33.59 -42.23
C PRO A 15 45.37 -32.43 -41.23
N VAL A 16 46.30 -31.48 -41.43
CA VAL A 16 46.45 -30.27 -40.62
C VAL A 16 45.23 -29.35 -40.70
N ILE A 17 44.59 -29.23 -41.87
CA ILE A 17 43.41 -28.36 -42.04
C ILE A 17 42.18 -29.04 -41.43
N VAL A 18 42.06 -30.35 -41.57
CA VAL A 18 41.01 -31.12 -40.89
C VAL A 18 41.16 -31.03 -39.37
N GLU A 19 42.36 -31.20 -38.83
CA GLU A 19 42.65 -31.08 -37.39
C GLU A 19 42.31 -29.69 -36.85
N THR A 20 42.76 -28.63 -37.52
CA THR A 20 42.42 -27.25 -37.11
C THR A 20 40.93 -26.93 -37.23
N LEU A 21 40.23 -27.45 -38.24
CA LEU A 21 38.78 -27.31 -38.35
C LEU A 21 38.05 -28.06 -37.22
N VAL A 22 38.52 -29.25 -36.85
CA VAL A 22 37.97 -30.02 -35.72
C VAL A 22 38.20 -29.28 -34.41
N ASP A 23 39.40 -28.71 -34.19
CA ASP A 23 39.70 -27.91 -32.99
C ASP A 23 38.86 -26.63 -32.92
N ILE A 24 38.65 -25.94 -34.05
CA ILE A 24 37.76 -24.78 -34.14
C ILE A 24 36.32 -25.19 -33.82
N LEU A 25 35.87 -26.32 -34.35
CA LEU A 25 34.51 -26.84 -34.10
C LEU A 25 34.33 -27.19 -32.61
N LEU A 26 35.33 -27.83 -32.00
CA LEU A 26 35.33 -28.16 -30.57
C LEU A 26 35.35 -26.91 -29.70
N CYS A 27 36.11 -25.87 -30.06
CA CYS A 27 36.10 -24.57 -29.39
C CYS A 27 34.76 -23.83 -29.53
N ALA A 28 33.98 -24.09 -30.58
CA ALA A 28 32.66 -23.51 -30.76
C ALA A 28 31.58 -24.21 -29.92
N VAL A 29 31.81 -25.45 -29.45
CA VAL A 29 30.82 -26.21 -28.65
C VAL A 29 30.44 -25.48 -27.36
N PRO A 30 31.36 -25.00 -26.50
CA PRO A 30 31.00 -24.27 -25.28
C PRO A 30 30.23 -22.97 -25.56
N ILE A 31 30.56 -22.27 -26.65
CA ILE A 31 29.90 -21.03 -27.06
C ILE A 31 28.45 -21.34 -27.45
N TRP A 32 28.23 -22.38 -28.26
CA TRP A 32 26.89 -22.80 -28.65
C TRP A 32 26.08 -23.34 -27.47
N VAL A 33 26.71 -24.05 -26.53
CA VAL A 33 26.05 -24.47 -25.28
C VAL A 33 25.60 -23.26 -24.47
N ALA A 34 26.44 -22.22 -24.33
CA ALA A 34 26.07 -20.98 -23.64
C ALA A 34 24.92 -20.24 -24.35
N VAL A 35 24.92 -20.20 -25.69
CA VAL A 35 23.83 -19.62 -26.48
C VAL A 35 22.53 -20.40 -26.29
N MET A 36 22.57 -21.74 -26.32
CA MET A 36 21.39 -22.59 -26.13
C MET A 36 20.84 -22.47 -24.71
N ILE A 37 21.71 -22.40 -23.68
CA ILE A 37 21.30 -22.12 -22.30
C ILE A 37 20.65 -20.74 -22.20
N GLY A 38 21.23 -19.71 -22.81
CA GLY A 38 20.65 -18.36 -22.87
C GLY A 38 19.30 -18.30 -23.59
N LEU A 39 19.15 -19.05 -24.69
CA LEU A 39 17.89 -19.21 -25.42
C LEU A 39 16.84 -19.93 -24.59
N VAL A 40 17.20 -21.04 -23.93
CA VAL A 40 16.28 -21.78 -23.05
C VAL A 40 15.89 -20.92 -21.86
N ILE A 41 16.81 -20.23 -21.19
CA ILE A 41 16.48 -19.31 -20.10
C ILE A 41 15.62 -18.16 -20.62
N GLY A 42 15.94 -17.58 -21.78
CA GLY A 42 15.16 -16.49 -22.38
C GLY A 42 13.77 -16.91 -22.86
N TRP A 43 13.59 -18.16 -23.31
CA TRP A 43 12.30 -18.71 -23.72
C TRP A 43 11.48 -19.24 -22.54
N SER A 44 12.14 -19.79 -21.52
CA SER A 44 11.54 -20.22 -20.25
C SER A 44 11.17 -19.02 -19.38
N TRP A 45 11.87 -17.90 -19.55
CA TRP A 45 11.51 -16.62 -18.99
C TRP A 45 10.45 -15.97 -19.88
N ARG A 46 9.19 -16.34 -19.65
CA ARG A 46 8.06 -15.43 -19.92
C ARG A 46 7.81 -14.59 -18.67
N PRO A 47 8.35 -13.36 -18.55
CA PRO A 47 7.92 -12.48 -17.48
C PRO A 47 6.44 -12.18 -17.71
N ARG A 48 5.59 -12.52 -16.73
CA ARG A 48 4.15 -12.20 -16.72
C ARG A 48 3.86 -10.68 -16.79
N TRP A 49 4.90 -9.85 -16.70
CA TRP A 49 4.89 -8.39 -16.85
C TRP A 49 4.98 -7.90 -18.30
N THR A 50 5.35 -8.75 -19.27
CA THR A 50 5.43 -8.34 -20.70
C THR A 50 4.08 -7.86 -21.23
N GLY A 51 2.95 -8.37 -20.72
CA GLY A 51 1.61 -7.85 -21.02
C GLY A 51 1.36 -6.43 -20.50
N LEU A 52 1.92 -6.07 -19.34
CA LEU A 52 1.81 -4.73 -18.74
C LEU A 52 2.67 -3.71 -19.49
N VAL A 53 3.86 -4.10 -19.95
CA VAL A 53 4.74 -3.25 -20.77
C VAL A 53 4.17 -3.09 -22.20
N PHE A 54 3.58 -4.14 -22.78
CA PHE A 54 2.92 -4.03 -24.10
C PHE A 54 1.65 -3.18 -24.05
N LEU A 55 0.87 -3.20 -22.97
CA LEU A 55 -0.27 -2.28 -22.79
C LEU A 55 0.20 -0.83 -22.59
N GLY A 56 1.28 -0.61 -21.83
CA GLY A 56 1.84 0.72 -21.60
C GLY A 56 2.46 1.35 -22.85
N LEU A 57 3.11 0.55 -23.71
CA LEU A 57 3.78 1.05 -24.90
C LEU A 57 2.84 1.21 -26.11
N ARG A 58 1.76 0.43 -26.20
CA ARG A 58 0.77 0.54 -27.30
C ARG A 58 -0.14 1.77 -27.16
N SER A 59 -0.27 2.32 -25.96
CA SER A 59 -1.05 3.55 -25.71
C SER A 59 -0.34 4.81 -26.23
N LYS A 60 1.00 4.88 -26.15
CA LYS A 60 1.77 6.06 -26.60
C LYS A 60 2.29 5.99 -28.04
N PHE A 61 2.24 4.83 -28.70
CA PHE A 61 2.68 4.69 -30.08
C PHE A 61 1.68 5.19 -31.14
N ARG A 62 0.44 5.53 -30.76
CA ARG A 62 -0.53 6.17 -31.67
C ARG A 62 -0.31 7.68 -31.87
N PHE A 63 0.58 8.31 -31.10
CA PHE A 63 0.86 9.76 -31.21
C PHE A 63 2.23 10.09 -31.82
N ILE A 64 3.01 9.10 -32.25
CA ILE A 64 4.38 9.30 -32.77
C ILE A 64 4.44 9.08 -34.30
N TRP A 65 3.39 8.58 -34.94
CA TRP A 65 3.41 8.25 -36.37
C TRP A 65 2.91 9.37 -37.32
N THR A 66 3.04 10.64 -36.94
CA THR A 66 2.80 11.78 -37.84
C THR A 66 3.82 12.90 -37.62
N ALA A 67 5.09 12.66 -37.93
CA ALA A 67 6.10 13.69 -38.20
C ALA A 67 7.33 13.04 -38.87
N PRO A 68 8.03 13.73 -39.79
CA PRO A 68 8.99 13.12 -40.70
C PRO A 68 10.32 12.76 -40.03
N LEU A 69 11.02 11.85 -40.71
CA LEU A 69 12.38 11.38 -40.50
C LEU A 69 13.35 12.50 -40.05
N GLU A 70 14.29 12.12 -39.18
CA GLU A 70 15.50 12.81 -38.72
C GLU A 70 15.43 13.53 -37.35
N PHE A 71 16.58 13.52 -36.65
CA PHE A 71 16.91 14.19 -35.37
C PHE A 71 16.77 13.39 -34.06
N GLY A 72 17.63 12.37 -33.93
CA GLY A 72 18.06 11.80 -32.66
C GLY A 72 19.20 12.60 -31.97
N ALA A 73 19.36 12.36 -30.67
CA ALA A 73 20.47 12.73 -29.77
C ALA A 73 20.52 14.14 -29.12
N ARG A 74 19.85 15.19 -29.61
CA ARG A 74 19.96 16.54 -28.97
C ARG A 74 18.94 16.86 -27.86
N ARG A 75 17.93 16.02 -27.64
CA ARG A 75 16.89 16.25 -26.61
C ARG A 75 17.14 15.61 -25.25
N LEU A 76 18.08 14.65 -25.16
CA LEU A 76 18.47 14.07 -23.88
C LEU A 76 19.32 15.03 -23.04
N TRP A 77 20.05 15.95 -23.68
CA TRP A 77 20.89 16.94 -22.98
C TRP A 77 20.07 18.05 -22.31
N LEU A 78 18.98 18.51 -22.94
CA LEU A 78 18.12 19.58 -22.40
C LEU A 78 17.30 19.13 -21.18
N ALA A 79 17.01 17.84 -21.05
CA ALA A 79 16.33 17.29 -19.87
C ALA A 79 17.23 17.31 -18.61
N PHE A 80 18.55 17.21 -18.78
CA PHE A 80 19.49 17.23 -17.65
C PHE A 80 19.81 18.64 -17.15
N THR A 81 19.61 19.69 -17.96
CA THR A 81 19.87 21.09 -17.55
C THR A 81 18.67 21.75 -16.86
N ALA A 82 17.44 21.26 -17.06
CA ALA A 82 16.26 21.79 -16.39
C ALA A 82 16.08 21.28 -14.94
N LEU A 83 16.64 20.12 -14.59
CA LEU A 83 16.54 19.56 -13.24
C LEU A 83 17.38 20.31 -12.20
N SER A 84 18.42 21.05 -12.61
CA SER A 84 19.30 21.79 -11.69
C SER A 84 18.79 23.19 -11.32
N ALA A 85 17.71 23.69 -11.93
CA ALA A 85 17.15 25.02 -11.64
C ALA A 85 15.86 25.01 -10.80
N PHE A 86 15.27 23.84 -10.49
CA PHE A 86 14.02 23.75 -9.75
C PHE A 86 14.18 23.67 -8.21
N SER A 87 15.40 23.84 -7.68
CA SER A 87 15.65 23.83 -6.23
C SER A 87 15.49 25.19 -5.53
N VAL A 88 15.25 26.29 -6.28
CA VAL A 88 15.15 27.64 -5.70
C VAL A 88 13.71 28.21 -5.69
N GLY A 89 12.74 27.53 -6.31
CA GLY A 89 11.35 28.01 -6.41
C GLY A 89 10.42 27.70 -5.21
N ARG A 90 10.90 27.07 -4.13
CA ARG A 90 10.02 26.63 -3.02
C ARG A 90 9.82 27.67 -1.91
N LYS A 91 10.52 28.81 -1.94
CA LYS A 91 10.51 29.81 -0.85
C LYS A 91 9.53 30.98 -1.03
N LEU A 92 8.74 31.01 -2.10
CA LEU A 92 7.78 32.10 -2.37
C LEU A 92 6.30 31.73 -2.16
N TRP A 93 5.97 30.47 -1.92
CA TRP A 93 4.57 30.04 -1.74
C TRP A 93 4.05 30.19 -0.28
N SER A 94 4.90 30.60 0.67
CA SER A 94 4.54 30.66 2.09
C SER A 94 3.71 31.88 2.50
N ASN A 95 3.43 32.84 1.62
CA ASN A 95 2.77 34.10 1.99
C ASN A 95 1.33 34.28 1.47
N PHE A 96 0.66 33.21 1.00
CA PHE A 96 -0.71 33.31 0.49
C PHE A 96 -1.73 32.44 1.26
N ARG A 97 -1.47 32.14 2.54
CA ARG A 97 -2.48 31.48 3.40
C ARG A 97 -3.46 32.51 3.95
N GLY A 98 -4.45 32.81 3.11
CA GLY A 98 -5.62 33.60 3.45
C GLY A 98 -6.46 32.93 4.53
N LYS A 99 -6.92 33.78 5.45
CA LYS A 99 -7.75 33.55 6.62
C LYS A 99 -9.18 33.19 6.20
N GLY A 100 -9.78 32.18 6.81
CA GLY A 100 -11.19 31.82 6.66
C GLY A 100 -11.73 31.30 7.99
N ASP A 101 -12.75 31.98 8.49
CA ASP A 101 -13.38 31.77 9.80
C ASP A 101 -14.26 30.50 9.83
N GLU A 102 -14.19 29.72 10.93
CA GLU A 102 -15.11 28.61 11.22
C GLU A 102 -16.23 29.03 12.20
N PRO A 103 -17.46 28.48 12.08
CA PRO A 103 -18.58 28.78 12.95
C PRO A 103 -18.59 27.96 14.26
N PRO A 104 -19.31 28.41 15.31
CA PRO A 104 -19.23 27.83 16.65
C PRO A 104 -20.01 26.52 16.80
N VAL A 105 -19.35 25.51 17.38
CA VAL A 105 -19.92 24.22 17.80
C VAL A 105 -20.66 24.40 19.13
N SER A 106 -21.83 23.78 19.27
CA SER A 106 -22.78 23.96 20.38
C SER A 106 -22.22 23.60 21.76
N GLU A 107 -22.42 24.54 22.69
CA GLU A 107 -21.88 24.64 24.05
C GLU A 107 -22.25 23.47 25.00
N SER A 108 -23.28 22.69 24.66
CA SER A 108 -23.77 21.59 25.49
C SER A 108 -22.89 20.33 25.45
N VAL A 109 -22.14 20.11 24.36
CA VAL A 109 -21.22 18.97 24.24
C VAL A 109 -19.90 19.25 24.97
N LEU A 110 -19.45 20.51 24.92
CA LEU A 110 -18.23 20.95 25.61
C LEU A 110 -18.39 20.93 27.13
N ALA A 111 -19.59 21.23 27.65
CA ALA A 111 -19.88 21.19 29.09
C ALA A 111 -19.88 19.76 29.67
N ALA A 112 -20.41 18.77 28.92
CA ALA A 112 -20.42 17.37 29.35
C ALA A 112 -19.00 16.75 29.32
N LEU A 113 -18.16 17.16 28.36
CA LEU A 113 -16.77 16.70 28.25
C LEU A 113 -15.85 17.37 29.27
N THR A 114 -16.09 18.65 29.61
CA THR A 114 -15.29 19.39 30.62
C THR A 114 -15.39 18.76 32.01
N GLN A 115 -16.56 18.23 32.41
CA GLN A 115 -16.74 17.59 33.71
C GLN A 115 -16.05 16.22 33.84
N LEU A 116 -15.74 15.56 32.72
CA LEU A 116 -15.08 14.25 32.71
C LEU A 116 -13.54 14.37 32.65
N VAL A 117 -13.03 15.46 32.07
CA VAL A 117 -11.60 15.75 31.91
C VAL A 117 -10.92 16.22 33.21
N GLU A 118 -11.63 16.84 34.15
CA GLU A 118 -11.06 17.22 35.46
C GLU A 118 -10.66 15.99 36.32
N ARG A 119 -11.06 14.77 35.93
CA ARG A 119 -10.82 13.55 36.70
C ARG A 119 -9.60 12.73 36.28
N THR A 120 -8.88 13.09 35.22
CA THR A 120 -7.70 12.32 34.78
C THR A 120 -6.60 13.24 34.26
N GLY A 121 -6.03 14.02 35.18
CA GLY A 121 -4.81 14.79 34.95
C GLY A 121 -3.56 13.94 35.19
N SER A 122 -3.10 13.19 34.19
CA SER A 122 -1.69 12.80 34.08
C SER A 122 -1.37 12.43 32.63
N GLY A 123 -0.21 12.89 32.15
CA GLY A 123 0.28 12.63 30.79
C GLY A 123 0.31 11.14 30.49
N PHE A 124 -0.24 10.76 29.33
CA PHE A 124 -0.44 9.36 28.98
C PHE A 124 0.78 8.80 28.25
N ASP A 125 1.44 7.86 28.92
CA ASP A 125 2.62 7.16 28.44
C ASP A 125 2.22 6.07 27.43
N PHE A 126 2.70 6.16 26.19
CA PHE A 126 2.38 5.22 25.11
C PHE A 126 2.96 3.80 25.34
N SER A 127 3.76 3.64 26.39
CA SER A 127 4.29 2.35 26.89
C SER A 127 3.24 1.46 27.55
N GLY A 128 2.04 1.98 27.85
CA GLY A 128 0.97 1.26 28.55
C GLY A 128 0.23 0.18 27.74
N ILE A 129 0.43 0.09 26.41
CA ILE A 129 -0.10 -1.04 25.62
C ILE A 129 0.73 -2.33 25.88
N THR A 130 1.90 -2.18 26.50
CA THR A 130 2.79 -3.28 26.89
C THR A 130 2.82 -3.50 28.40
N SER A 131 1.67 -3.78 29.02
CA SER A 131 1.63 -4.40 30.35
C SER A 131 0.37 -5.24 30.58
N GLY A 132 0.43 -6.50 30.13
CA GLY A 132 -0.04 -7.66 30.90
C GLY A 132 -1.43 -7.66 31.56
N ALA A 133 -2.47 -7.05 30.96
CA ALA A 133 -3.84 -7.19 31.44
C ALA A 133 -4.80 -7.44 30.26
N GLU A 134 -5.39 -8.64 30.24
CA GLU A 134 -6.56 -9.09 29.46
C GLU A 134 -6.74 -8.43 28.07
N GLN A 135 -6.04 -8.96 27.07
CA GLN A 135 -6.36 -8.72 25.65
C GLN A 135 -7.65 -9.48 25.25
N ASP A 136 -8.72 -9.38 26.02
CA ASP A 136 -9.79 -10.37 25.94
C ASP A 136 -10.77 -10.09 24.79
N MET A 137 -11.10 -8.83 24.49
CA MET A 137 -11.92 -8.42 23.34
C MET A 137 -11.83 -6.90 23.07
N VAL A 138 -12.44 -6.43 21.97
CA VAL A 138 -12.70 -4.99 21.75
C VAL A 138 -13.69 -4.48 22.81
N SER A 139 -13.38 -3.32 23.38
CA SER A 139 -14.07 -2.74 24.53
C SER A 139 -14.37 -1.25 24.32
N GLU A 140 -15.23 -0.67 25.17
CA GLU A 140 -15.55 0.76 25.15
C GLU A 140 -14.32 1.65 25.37
N LYS A 141 -13.31 1.18 26.11
CA LYS A 141 -12.02 1.89 26.27
C LYS A 141 -11.30 2.10 24.94
N ASP A 142 -11.43 1.14 24.01
CA ASP A 142 -10.85 1.27 22.69
C ASP A 142 -11.58 2.33 21.84
N LEU A 143 -12.90 2.48 22.05
CA LEU A 143 -13.70 3.56 21.44
C LEU A 143 -13.32 4.93 22.01
N GLU A 144 -13.14 5.04 23.33
CA GLU A 144 -12.64 6.26 23.98
C GLU A 144 -11.27 6.67 23.42
N HIS A 145 -10.37 5.71 23.22
CA HIS A 145 -9.08 5.95 22.57
C HIS A 145 -9.23 6.46 21.14
N LEU A 146 -10.14 5.89 20.34
CA LEU A 146 -10.46 6.43 19.01
C LEU A 146 -10.95 7.89 19.11
N LEU A 147 -11.90 8.18 20.00
CA LEU A 147 -12.42 9.54 20.18
C LEU A 147 -11.32 10.53 20.55
N TYR A 148 -10.42 10.14 21.44
CA TYR A 148 -9.24 10.94 21.80
C TYR A 148 -8.33 11.22 20.58
N LEU A 149 -8.09 10.23 19.71
CA LEU A 149 -7.34 10.42 18.47
C LEU A 149 -8.04 11.36 17.48
N LEU A 150 -9.37 11.43 17.51
CA LEU A 150 -10.17 12.31 16.65
C LEU A 150 -10.19 13.76 17.12
N GLU A 151 -10.05 14.03 18.43
CA GLU A 151 -10.08 15.38 19.01
C GLU A 151 -8.90 16.27 18.59
N GLY A 152 -7.93 15.76 17.82
CA GLY A 152 -6.86 16.59 17.23
C GLY A 152 -5.84 17.13 18.23
N ARG A 153 -5.94 16.76 19.52
CA ARG A 153 -4.95 17.12 20.54
C ARG A 153 -3.63 16.33 20.43
N VAL A 154 -3.60 15.30 19.59
CA VAL A 154 -2.38 14.56 19.25
C VAL A 154 -1.73 15.19 18.01
N GLY A 155 -0.81 16.14 18.26
CA GLY A 155 0.20 16.56 17.31
C GLY A 155 -0.32 17.19 16.01
N ASP A 156 -1.26 18.15 16.07
CA ASP A 156 -1.76 18.86 14.87
C ASP A 156 -0.63 19.56 14.08
N THR A 157 0.51 19.84 14.72
CA THR A 157 1.76 20.32 14.12
C THR A 157 2.73 19.23 13.65
N SER A 158 2.44 17.96 13.91
CA SER A 158 3.33 16.81 13.69
C SER A 158 2.88 15.88 12.55
N TRP A 159 1.64 16.02 12.06
CA TRP A 159 1.14 15.24 10.91
C TRP A 159 1.76 15.71 9.59
N GLN A 160 2.38 14.78 8.88
CA GLN A 160 2.98 15.01 7.58
C GLN A 160 2.04 14.54 6.47
N SER A 161 1.76 15.40 5.49
CA SER A 161 0.93 15.04 4.33
C SER A 161 1.65 14.01 3.46
N MET A 162 0.97 12.90 3.18
CA MET A 162 1.49 11.80 2.36
C MET A 162 0.92 11.84 0.94
N MET A 163 -0.39 12.00 0.80
CA MET A 163 -1.07 11.92 -0.49
C MET A 163 -2.38 12.69 -0.48
N GLU A 164 -2.67 13.32 -1.62
CA GLU A 164 -4.00 13.85 -1.94
C GLU A 164 -4.42 13.38 -3.34
N ARG A 165 -5.66 12.93 -3.47
CA ARG A 165 -6.28 12.50 -4.73
C ARG A 165 -7.71 13.02 -4.79
N PHE A 166 -8.07 13.58 -5.94
CA PHE A 166 -9.40 14.09 -6.19
C PHE A 166 -9.95 13.48 -7.47
N THR A 167 -11.19 13.04 -7.39
CA THR A 167 -12.05 12.68 -8.52
C THR A 167 -13.35 13.49 -8.36
N PRO A 168 -14.20 13.59 -9.39
CA PRO A 168 -15.43 14.38 -9.29
C PRO A 168 -16.30 14.03 -8.07
N ASN A 169 -16.33 12.77 -7.64
CA ASN A 169 -17.25 12.30 -6.58
C ASN A 169 -16.50 11.81 -5.32
N ILE A 170 -15.17 11.80 -5.34
CA ILE A 170 -14.33 11.32 -4.22
C ILE A 170 -13.15 12.25 -4.00
N ALA A 171 -12.97 12.73 -2.76
CA ALA A 171 -11.76 13.40 -2.31
C ALA A 171 -11.05 12.54 -1.26
N TYR A 172 -9.78 12.24 -1.48
CA TYR A 172 -8.94 11.44 -0.59
C TYR A 172 -7.72 12.23 -0.14
N GLN A 173 -7.47 12.21 1.15
CA GLN A 173 -6.29 12.81 1.78
C GLN A 173 -5.71 11.81 2.78
N ALA A 174 -4.38 11.74 2.85
CA ALA A 174 -3.67 10.88 3.77
C ALA A 174 -2.49 11.61 4.40
N TRP A 175 -2.29 11.34 5.68
CA TRP A 175 -1.21 11.85 6.51
C TRP A 175 -0.55 10.71 7.28
N HIS A 176 0.68 10.93 7.72
CA HIS A 176 1.33 10.07 8.69
C HIS A 176 1.98 10.90 9.80
N TYR A 177 2.17 10.28 10.95
CA TYR A 177 2.84 10.83 12.10
C TYR A 177 3.83 9.79 12.62
N GLU A 178 5.08 10.19 12.79
CA GLU A 178 6.13 9.35 13.37
C GLU A 178 6.37 9.81 14.82
N PRO A 179 5.87 9.08 15.83
CA PRO A 179 6.13 9.41 17.22
C PRO A 179 7.60 9.17 17.56
N GLU A 180 8.11 9.86 18.61
CA GLU A 180 9.47 9.63 19.12
C GLU A 180 9.68 8.17 19.56
N THR A 181 8.63 7.57 20.11
CA THR A 181 8.59 6.16 20.53
C THR A 181 7.40 5.45 19.90
N GLY A 182 7.67 4.31 19.26
CA GLY A 182 6.63 3.44 18.69
C GLY A 182 6.52 3.48 17.16
N PRO A 183 5.45 2.89 16.61
CA PRO A 183 5.27 2.77 15.17
C PRO A 183 4.76 4.05 14.52
N THR A 184 5.04 4.23 13.22
CA THR A 184 4.39 5.26 12.41
C THR A 184 2.88 5.07 12.42
N ILE A 185 2.16 6.16 12.65
CA ILE A 185 0.71 6.22 12.67
C ILE A 185 0.24 6.84 11.36
N TYR A 186 -0.75 6.23 10.74
CA TYR A 186 -1.39 6.75 9.53
C TYR A 186 -2.75 7.34 9.86
N ARG A 187 -3.18 8.29 9.05
CA ARG A 187 -4.53 8.85 9.09
C ARG A 187 -4.96 9.11 7.67
N SER A 188 -6.16 8.73 7.33
CA SER A 188 -6.76 9.11 6.06
C SER A 188 -8.08 9.84 6.24
N ARG A 189 -8.56 10.43 5.16
CA ARG A 189 -9.85 11.08 5.06
C ARG A 189 -10.35 10.86 3.64
N ILE A 190 -11.49 10.19 3.51
CA ILE A 190 -12.16 9.97 2.23
C ILE A 190 -13.53 10.60 2.30
N VAL A 191 -13.80 11.56 1.41
CA VAL A 191 -15.12 12.15 1.20
C VAL A 191 -15.75 11.49 -0.03
N PHE A 192 -16.96 10.95 0.12
CA PHE A 192 -17.83 10.52 -0.97
C PHE A 192 -18.95 11.56 -1.19
N GLU A 193 -19.26 11.94 -2.42
CA GLU A 193 -20.38 12.85 -2.69
C GLU A 193 -21.71 12.10 -2.85
N ASP A 194 -21.67 10.90 -3.45
CA ASP A 194 -22.85 10.14 -3.87
C ASP A 194 -23.06 8.81 -3.13
N ALA A 195 -22.58 8.71 -1.89
CA ALA A 195 -22.80 7.52 -1.05
C ALA A 195 -23.58 7.92 0.21
N THR A 196 -24.32 6.98 0.80
CA THR A 196 -24.91 7.17 2.14
C THR A 196 -23.97 6.59 3.22
N PRO A 197 -24.03 7.07 4.47
CA PRO A 197 -23.25 6.52 5.57
C PRO A 197 -23.41 5.01 5.77
N GLU A 198 -24.64 4.51 5.59
CA GLU A 198 -24.99 3.11 5.74
C GLU A 198 -24.34 2.27 4.63
N LEU A 199 -24.35 2.76 3.38
CA LEU A 199 -23.69 2.09 2.27
C LEU A 199 -22.17 2.01 2.47
N VAL A 200 -21.55 3.10 2.94
CA VAL A 200 -20.11 3.13 3.20
C VAL A 200 -19.75 2.20 4.36
N ARG A 201 -20.58 2.18 5.41
CA ARG A 201 -20.44 1.25 6.54
C ARG A 201 -20.47 -0.20 6.07
N ASP A 202 -21.50 -0.56 5.32
CA ASP A 202 -21.68 -1.94 4.84
C ASP A 202 -20.53 -2.35 3.92
N PHE A 203 -20.09 -1.45 3.03
CA PHE A 203 -18.93 -1.68 2.17
C PHE A 203 -17.63 -2.00 2.95
N PHE A 204 -17.36 -1.32 4.07
CA PHE A 204 -16.16 -1.56 4.88
C PHE A 204 -16.30 -2.74 5.84
N TRP A 205 -17.53 -3.07 6.26
CA TRP A 205 -17.81 -4.17 7.18
C TRP A 205 -17.93 -5.53 6.48
N ASP A 206 -18.27 -5.55 5.18
CA ASP A 206 -18.49 -6.77 4.40
C ASP A 206 -17.17 -7.44 3.97
N ASP A 207 -16.77 -8.46 4.73
CA ASP A 207 -15.59 -9.29 4.42
C ASP A 207 -15.84 -10.26 3.26
N GLU A 208 -17.09 -10.61 2.94
CA GLU A 208 -17.41 -11.49 1.81
C GLU A 208 -17.28 -10.76 0.47
N PHE A 209 -17.61 -9.47 0.45
CA PHE A 209 -17.45 -8.60 -0.70
C PHE A 209 -15.99 -8.17 -0.90
N ARG A 210 -15.20 -8.11 0.18
CA ARG A 210 -13.84 -7.57 0.16
C ARG A 210 -12.87 -8.21 -0.85
N PRO A 211 -12.82 -9.54 -1.05
CA PRO A 211 -11.97 -10.17 -2.05
C PRO A 211 -12.23 -9.71 -3.49
N LYS A 212 -13.40 -9.12 -3.77
CA LYS A 212 -13.73 -8.60 -5.11
C LYS A 212 -12.96 -7.33 -5.46
N TRP A 213 -12.55 -6.55 -4.45
CA TRP A 213 -11.89 -5.25 -4.64
C TRP A 213 -10.51 -5.15 -3.98
N ASP A 214 -10.23 -5.89 -2.90
CA ASP A 214 -8.91 -5.93 -2.25
C ASP A 214 -8.11 -7.15 -2.74
N PRO A 215 -7.21 -6.99 -3.73
CA PRO A 215 -6.42 -8.10 -4.25
C PRO A 215 -5.40 -8.64 -3.24
N MET A 216 -5.15 -7.91 -2.13
CA MET A 216 -4.27 -8.38 -1.07
C MET A 216 -4.96 -9.33 -0.11
N LEU A 217 -6.30 -9.34 0.00
CA LEU A 217 -6.98 -10.29 0.88
C LEU A 217 -7.01 -11.69 0.22
N ALA A 218 -6.21 -12.62 0.72
CA ALA A 218 -6.14 -13.99 0.20
C ALA A 218 -7.36 -14.81 0.63
N CYS A 219 -7.69 -14.75 1.91
CA CYS A 219 -8.85 -15.38 2.50
C CYS A 219 -9.23 -14.65 3.79
N PHE A 220 -10.49 -14.81 4.17
CA PHE A 220 -11.00 -14.45 5.48
C PHE A 220 -11.76 -15.65 6.04
N LYS A 221 -11.86 -15.71 7.37
CA LYS A 221 -12.70 -16.67 8.07
C LYS A 221 -13.27 -15.98 9.31
N VAL A 222 -14.59 -15.91 9.40
CA VAL A 222 -15.26 -15.49 10.65
C VAL A 222 -15.06 -16.61 11.67
N LEU A 223 -14.49 -16.26 12.82
CA LEU A 223 -14.23 -17.19 13.91
C LEU A 223 -15.40 -17.16 14.90
N GLU A 224 -15.80 -15.95 15.30
CA GLU A 224 -16.89 -15.72 16.26
C GLU A 224 -17.63 -14.45 15.87
N GLU A 225 -18.94 -14.44 16.10
CA GLU A 225 -19.81 -13.32 15.78
C GLU A 225 -20.81 -13.10 16.91
N TYR A 226 -20.96 -11.84 17.32
CA TYR A 226 -21.88 -11.41 18.37
C TYR A 226 -22.76 -10.28 17.80
N PRO A 227 -23.84 -10.63 17.07
CA PRO A 227 -24.64 -9.66 16.33
C PRO A 227 -25.26 -8.57 17.21
N HIS A 228 -25.67 -8.91 18.44
CA HIS A 228 -26.29 -7.98 19.37
C HIS A 228 -25.35 -6.86 19.86
N GLU A 229 -24.05 -7.11 19.88
CA GLU A 229 -23.04 -6.15 20.33
C GLU A 229 -22.28 -5.50 19.16
N GLY A 230 -22.57 -5.90 17.92
CA GLY A 230 -21.83 -5.48 16.74
C GLY A 230 -20.36 -5.92 16.76
N LYS A 231 -20.04 -7.02 17.45
CA LYS A 231 -18.68 -7.55 17.61
C LYS A 231 -18.46 -8.78 16.74
N MET A 232 -17.25 -8.93 16.23
CA MET A 232 -16.83 -10.17 15.60
C MET A 232 -15.32 -10.37 15.67
N ILE A 233 -14.92 -11.64 15.67
CA ILE A 233 -13.54 -12.07 15.56
C ILE A 233 -13.35 -12.69 14.19
N VAL A 234 -12.35 -12.20 13.46
CA VAL A 234 -12.07 -12.65 12.10
C VAL A 234 -10.60 -12.97 11.94
N GLN A 235 -10.32 -14.05 11.21
CA GLN A 235 -9.00 -14.35 10.69
C GLN A 235 -8.89 -13.80 9.27
N TRP A 236 -7.93 -12.90 9.01
CA TRP A 236 -7.57 -12.47 7.66
C TRP A 236 -6.18 -12.97 7.30
N VAL A 237 -6.00 -13.43 6.06
CA VAL A 237 -4.67 -13.68 5.50
C VAL A 237 -4.48 -12.72 4.33
N LYS A 238 -3.48 -11.83 4.44
CA LYS A 238 -3.12 -10.90 3.37
C LYS A 238 -1.88 -11.36 2.63
N LYS A 239 -1.96 -11.34 1.30
CA LYS A 239 -0.84 -11.61 0.39
C LYS A 239 0.16 -10.47 0.46
N PHE A 240 1.43 -10.83 0.58
CA PHE A 240 2.53 -9.89 0.45
C PHE A 240 3.33 -10.20 -0.82
N PRO A 241 4.15 -9.24 -1.32
CA PRO A 241 5.07 -9.52 -2.41
C PRO A 241 5.93 -10.77 -2.13
N PHE A 242 6.28 -11.53 -3.17
CA PHE A 242 6.85 -12.88 -3.05
C PHE A 242 8.14 -12.99 -2.22
N PHE A 243 8.85 -11.88 -1.96
CA PHE A 243 10.03 -11.83 -1.10
C PHE A 243 9.70 -11.72 0.40
N CYS A 244 8.43 -11.51 0.74
CA CYS A 244 7.90 -11.50 2.10
C CYS A 244 6.97 -12.70 2.30
N SER A 245 6.88 -13.20 3.52
CA SER A 245 5.79 -14.13 3.88
C SER A 245 4.47 -13.37 3.95
N ASP A 246 3.38 -14.03 3.59
CA ASP A 246 2.02 -13.54 3.83
C ASP A 246 1.79 -13.23 5.32
N ARG A 247 0.79 -12.38 5.59
CA ARG A 247 0.48 -11.92 6.95
C ARG A 247 -0.87 -12.47 7.38
N GLU A 248 -0.89 -13.06 8.57
CA GLU A 248 -2.12 -13.51 9.22
C GLU A 248 -2.48 -12.52 10.32
N TYR A 249 -3.73 -12.08 10.31
CA TYR A 249 -4.31 -11.22 11.32
C TYR A 249 -5.43 -11.99 11.99
N ILE A 250 -5.45 -11.98 13.32
CA ILE A 250 -6.59 -12.41 14.12
C ILE A 250 -7.09 -11.12 14.76
N ILE A 251 -8.22 -10.64 14.28
CA ILE A 251 -8.74 -9.33 14.64
C ILE A 251 -10.08 -9.45 15.33
N GLY A 252 -10.23 -8.77 16.45
CA GLY A 252 -11.52 -8.42 17.01
C GLY A 252 -11.92 -7.08 16.41
N ARG A 253 -13.14 -6.97 15.92
CA ARG A 253 -13.73 -5.70 15.48
C ARG A 253 -15.08 -5.48 16.09
N GLN A 254 -15.36 -4.24 16.44
CA GLN A 254 -16.66 -3.81 16.96
C GLN A 254 -17.11 -2.54 16.25
N ILE A 255 -18.40 -2.47 15.96
CA ILE A 255 -19.05 -1.28 15.42
C ILE A 255 -20.04 -0.70 16.43
N TRP A 256 -20.03 0.62 16.57
CA TRP A 256 -21.00 1.40 17.34
C TRP A 256 -21.73 2.38 16.42
N GLU A 257 -22.99 2.65 16.74
CA GLU A 257 -23.85 3.58 16.02
C GLU A 257 -24.36 4.67 16.96
N SER A 258 -24.28 5.92 16.51
CA SER A 258 -24.87 7.08 17.18
C SER A 258 -25.50 8.01 16.15
N GLY A 259 -26.82 7.96 16.04
CA GLY A 259 -27.56 8.68 15.00
C GLY A 259 -27.15 8.20 13.60
N LYS A 260 -26.59 9.09 12.78
CA LYS A 260 -26.03 8.75 11.45
C LYS A 260 -24.50 8.74 11.44
N THR A 261 -23.91 8.41 12.59
CA THR A 261 -22.47 8.28 12.74
C THR A 261 -22.14 6.87 13.18
N TYR A 262 -21.21 6.24 12.46
CA TYR A 262 -20.71 4.91 12.74
C TYR A 262 -19.26 4.99 13.19
N TYR A 263 -18.92 4.24 14.22
CA TYR A 263 -17.57 4.11 14.74
C TYR A 263 -17.19 2.65 14.68
N CYS A 264 -15.99 2.34 14.21
CA CYS A 264 -15.48 0.98 14.25
C CYS A 264 -14.08 0.98 14.79
N VAL A 265 -13.80 0.01 15.65
CA VAL A 265 -12.45 -0.30 16.11
C VAL A 265 -12.16 -1.74 15.75
N THR A 266 -10.96 -1.97 15.22
CA THR A 266 -10.41 -3.27 14.91
C THR A 266 -9.04 -3.38 15.57
N LYS A 267 -8.83 -4.40 16.41
CA LYS A 267 -7.53 -4.65 17.03
C LYS A 267 -7.14 -6.12 16.96
N GLY A 268 -5.85 -6.41 17.05
CA GLY A 268 -5.35 -7.76 17.20
C GLY A 268 -5.86 -8.36 18.50
N VAL A 269 -6.40 -9.58 18.44
CA VAL A 269 -6.87 -10.33 19.62
C VAL A 269 -6.21 -11.72 19.65
N PRO A 270 -5.88 -12.25 20.83
CA PRO A 270 -5.48 -13.63 20.97
C PRO A 270 -6.66 -14.54 20.64
N TYR A 271 -6.36 -15.70 20.03
CA TYR A 271 -7.38 -16.72 19.76
C TYR A 271 -6.78 -18.11 20.00
N PRO A 272 -7.05 -18.72 21.17
CA PRO A 272 -6.44 -20.00 21.56
C PRO A 272 -6.69 -21.13 20.56
N GLY A 273 -7.84 -21.13 19.86
CA GLY A 273 -8.18 -22.14 18.86
C GLY A 273 -7.33 -22.10 17.58
N LEU A 274 -6.45 -21.10 17.41
CA LEU A 274 -5.58 -20.96 16.26
C LEU A 274 -4.13 -20.76 16.70
N GLU A 275 -3.34 -21.83 16.64
CA GLU A 275 -1.91 -21.76 16.95
C GLU A 275 -1.13 -20.94 15.92
N LYS A 276 -0.04 -20.30 16.38
CA LYS A 276 0.83 -19.50 15.52
C LYS A 276 1.64 -20.42 14.59
N ARG A 277 1.58 -20.14 13.30
CA ARG A 277 2.35 -20.84 12.27
C ARG A 277 3.56 -20.00 11.84
N ASN A 278 4.56 -20.66 11.27
CA ASN A 278 5.73 -19.98 10.69
C ASN A 278 5.37 -19.22 9.41
N LYS A 279 4.39 -19.73 8.64
CA LYS A 279 3.83 -19.13 7.43
C LYS A 279 2.33 -19.43 7.38
N PRO A 280 1.46 -18.44 7.09
CA PRO A 280 1.72 -16.98 7.09
C PRO A 280 2.27 -16.48 8.44
N LYS A 281 2.99 -15.35 8.45
CA LYS A 281 3.49 -14.75 9.70
C LYS A 281 2.35 -14.00 10.40
N ARG A 282 2.06 -14.38 11.65
CA ARG A 282 1.04 -13.71 12.45
C ARG A 282 1.47 -12.30 12.85
N VAL A 283 0.56 -11.35 12.69
CA VAL A 283 0.69 -9.98 13.18
C VAL A 283 0.15 -9.93 14.60
N GLU A 284 1.03 -9.61 15.55
CA GLU A 284 0.69 -9.59 16.99
C GLU A 284 0.09 -8.25 17.41
N LEU A 285 0.69 -7.15 16.96
CA LEU A 285 0.19 -5.81 17.21
C LEU A 285 -0.55 -5.31 15.97
N TYR A 286 -1.85 -5.12 16.12
CA TYR A 286 -2.69 -4.49 15.12
C TYR A 286 -3.71 -3.60 15.81
N PHE A 287 -3.82 -2.36 15.36
CA PHE A 287 -4.91 -1.47 15.69
C PHE A 287 -5.25 -0.72 14.42
N SER A 288 -6.55 -0.56 14.17
CA SER A 288 -7.14 0.19 13.07
C SER A 288 -8.54 0.60 13.52
N SER A 289 -8.99 1.75 13.06
CA SER A 289 -10.31 2.25 13.38
C SER A 289 -10.83 3.04 12.20
N TRP A 290 -12.11 3.35 12.20
CA TRP A 290 -12.69 4.31 11.27
C TRP A 290 -13.95 4.92 11.85
N ILE A 291 -14.32 6.08 11.30
CA ILE A 291 -15.54 6.78 11.63
C ILE A 291 -16.24 7.17 10.32
N ILE A 292 -17.55 7.10 10.29
CA ILE A 292 -18.37 7.50 9.15
C ILE A 292 -19.38 8.49 9.69
N LYS A 293 -19.40 9.71 9.16
CA LYS A 293 -20.34 10.76 9.57
C LYS A 293 -21.25 11.12 8.41
N ALA A 294 -22.51 11.43 8.70
CA ALA A 294 -23.42 12.04 7.73
C ALA A 294 -23.25 13.57 7.71
N GLY A 295 -23.12 14.16 6.52
CA GLY A 295 -23.05 15.63 6.36
C GLY A 295 -23.04 16.05 4.89
N LYS A 296 -23.19 17.35 4.61
CA LYS A 296 -22.95 17.90 3.26
C LYS A 296 -21.45 17.78 2.95
N HIS A 297 -21.07 16.79 2.14
CA HIS A 297 -19.72 16.57 1.61
C HIS A 297 -18.64 16.07 2.58
N TYR A 298 -18.96 15.30 3.63
CA TYR A 298 -17.91 14.81 4.54
C TYR A 298 -18.11 13.37 5.01
N TYR A 299 -17.45 12.45 4.31
CA TYR A 299 -17.06 11.17 4.88
C TYR A 299 -15.62 11.31 5.38
N SER A 300 -15.23 10.59 6.42
CA SER A 300 -13.85 10.66 6.94
C SER A 300 -13.52 9.33 7.61
N ALA A 301 -13.08 8.33 6.86
CA ALA A 301 -12.54 7.11 7.44
C ALA A 301 -11.15 7.39 8.02
N PHE A 302 -10.98 7.27 9.33
CA PHE A 302 -9.71 7.50 10.03
C PHE A 302 -8.94 6.20 10.24
N ASP A 303 -8.24 5.70 9.21
CA ASP A 303 -7.44 4.47 9.37
C ASP A 303 -6.16 4.69 10.18
N VAL A 304 -6.22 4.49 11.49
CA VAL A 304 -5.04 4.48 12.38
C VAL A 304 -4.38 3.11 12.34
N CYS A 305 -3.66 2.79 11.26
CA CYS A 305 -2.91 1.53 11.17
C CYS A 305 -1.63 1.56 12.02
N HIS A 306 -1.66 0.92 13.19
CA HIS A 306 -0.45 0.59 13.94
C HIS A 306 0.17 -0.69 13.36
N ASN A 307 0.98 -0.59 12.31
CA ASN A 307 1.95 -1.63 12.04
C ASN A 307 3.27 -1.07 11.45
N PRO A 308 4.38 -1.11 12.21
CA PRO A 308 5.67 -0.54 11.83
C PRO A 308 6.48 -1.35 10.81
N GLN A 309 6.04 -2.53 10.36
CA GLN A 309 7.01 -3.38 9.66
C GLN A 309 7.25 -3.11 8.18
N TYR A 310 6.37 -2.45 7.40
CA TYR A 310 6.62 -2.30 5.96
C TYR A 310 5.95 -1.08 5.31
N ILE A 311 6.40 0.14 5.67
CA ILE A 311 6.43 1.32 4.78
C ILE A 311 7.83 1.96 4.88
N ARG A 312 8.86 1.13 4.72
CA ARG A 312 10.16 1.57 4.22
C ARG A 312 10.46 0.71 3.00
N LEU A 313 10.33 1.32 1.83
CA LEU A 313 11.03 0.87 0.62
C LEU A 313 12.45 1.42 0.67
#